data_AF-A0A377R1N0-F1
#
_entry.id   AF-A0A377R1N0-F1
#
_cell.length_a   1.000
_cell.length_b   1.000
_cell.length_c   1.000
_cell.angle_alpha   90.00
_cell.angle_beta   90.00
_cell.angle_gamma   90.00
#
_symmetry.space_group_name_H-M   'P 1'
#
loop_
_entity.id
_entity.type
_entity.pdbx_description
1 polymer ?
#
loop_
_entity_poly.entity_id
_entity_poly.type
_entity_poly.pdbx_seq_one_letter_code
_entity_poly.pdbx_strand_id
1 'polypeptide(L)'
;MKQASVLCAVLVLAAASAHAGKLSCGKESVREYASVTKCSYPGTSLVDAYAAVRAAGHTTNHMPQTLPANNTKRRIDEETAVVTKWQGRQKVSVCEESNAEYCVILKQSKGRVAIELFGTSP
;
A
#
# COMPACT_ATOMS: atom_id res chain seq x y z
N MET A 1 50.96 30.64 -7.10
CA MET A 1 49.53 30.25 -7.18
C MET A 1 49.44 28.97 -8.00
N LYS A 2 48.94 27.85 -7.45
CA LYS A 2 48.77 26.59 -8.16
C LYS A 2 47.37 26.07 -7.83
N GLN A 3 46.44 26.19 -8.78
CA GLN A 3 45.09 25.63 -8.66
C GLN A 3 45.16 24.15 -9.04
N ALA A 4 44.78 23.28 -8.12
CA ALA A 4 44.53 21.87 -8.40
C ALA A 4 43.03 21.70 -8.62
N SER A 5 42.64 21.52 -9.88
CA SER A 5 41.28 21.13 -10.26
C SER A 5 41.07 19.68 -9.85
N VAL A 6 40.32 19.45 -8.77
CA VAL A 6 39.84 18.10 -8.42
C VAL A 6 38.46 17.94 -9.03
N LEU A 7 38.38 17.20 -10.15
CA LEU A 7 37.12 16.72 -10.71
C LEU A 7 36.47 15.75 -9.71
N CYS A 8 35.42 16.19 -9.01
CA CYS A 8 34.51 15.29 -8.31
C CYS A 8 33.63 14.60 -9.35
N ALA A 9 33.90 13.31 -9.60
CA ALA A 9 33.02 12.45 -10.36
C ALA A 9 31.69 12.29 -9.60
N VAL A 10 30.64 12.93 -10.12
CA VAL A 10 29.27 12.70 -9.67
C VAL A 10 28.88 11.29 -10.11
N LEU A 11 28.96 10.33 -9.19
CA LEU A 11 28.28 9.05 -9.33
C LEU A 11 26.77 9.34 -9.27
N VAL A 12 26.18 9.55 -10.46
CA VAL A 12 24.75 9.49 -10.66
C VAL A 12 24.34 8.06 -10.31
N LEU A 13 23.83 7.88 -9.09
CA LEU A 13 23.22 6.64 -8.65
C LEU A 13 22.03 6.42 -9.59
N ALA A 14 22.20 5.52 -10.56
CA ALA A 14 21.17 5.15 -11.50
C ALA A 14 19.93 4.75 -10.70
N ALA A 15 18.88 5.55 -10.82
CA ALA A 15 17.57 5.22 -10.32
C ALA A 15 17.19 3.84 -10.89
N ALA A 16 17.07 2.84 -10.03
CA ALA A 16 16.44 1.59 -10.37
C ALA A 16 14.94 1.87 -10.60
N SER A 17 14.62 2.38 -11.79
CA SER A 17 13.26 2.61 -12.24
C SER A 17 12.59 1.29 -12.54
N ALA A 18 11.46 1.06 -11.86
CA ALA A 18 10.33 0.30 -12.36
C ALA A 18 10.56 -1.18 -12.72
N HIS A 19 10.64 -2.03 -11.69
CA HIS A 19 9.76 -3.19 -11.73
C HIS A 19 8.45 -2.74 -11.07
N ALA A 20 7.43 -2.43 -11.88
CA ALA A 20 6.06 -2.44 -11.38
C ALA A 20 5.81 -3.85 -10.86
N GLY A 21 6.01 -4.03 -9.56
CA GLY A 21 5.95 -5.33 -8.93
C GLY A 21 4.58 -5.94 -9.16
N LYS A 22 4.50 -7.11 -9.79
CA LYS A 22 3.21 -7.79 -9.90
C LYS A 22 2.79 -8.24 -8.50
N LEU A 23 1.56 -7.90 -8.12
CA LEU A 23 0.94 -8.39 -6.90
C LEU A 23 0.81 -9.92 -6.99
N SER A 24 1.34 -10.63 -5.98
CA SER A 24 1.21 -12.09 -5.86
C SER A 24 0.28 -12.40 -4.70
N CYS A 25 -0.93 -12.88 -5.00
CA CYS A 25 -1.97 -13.20 -4.03
C CYS A 25 -2.11 -14.71 -3.84
N GLY A 26 -2.25 -15.13 -2.58
CA GLY A 26 -2.63 -16.50 -2.24
C GLY A 26 -4.13 -16.73 -2.41
N LYS A 27 -4.58 -17.91 -1.97
CA LYS A 27 -6.00 -18.25 -1.93
C LYS A 27 -6.71 -17.42 -0.85
N GLU A 28 -7.96 -17.06 -1.13
CA GLU A 28 -8.85 -16.46 -0.14
C GLU A 28 -9.12 -17.46 0.99
N SER A 29 -9.06 -16.96 2.23
CA SER A 29 -9.45 -17.71 3.43
C SER A 29 -10.73 -17.10 3.98
N VAL A 30 -11.82 -17.86 3.95
CA VAL A 30 -13.09 -17.45 4.56
C VAL A 30 -13.02 -17.73 6.06
N ARG A 31 -13.22 -16.69 6.86
CA ARG A 31 -13.49 -16.77 8.30
C ARG A 31 -14.97 -16.51 8.53
N GLU A 32 -15.46 -16.88 9.71
CA GLU A 32 -16.86 -16.82 10.11
C GLU A 32 -17.56 -15.48 9.78
N TYR A 33 -16.83 -14.36 9.74
CA TYR A 33 -17.37 -13.03 9.47
C TYR A 33 -16.62 -12.23 8.38
N ALA A 34 -15.58 -12.78 7.76
CA ALA A 34 -14.75 -12.04 6.80
C ALA A 34 -13.97 -12.96 5.86
N SER A 35 -13.80 -12.55 4.61
CA SER A 35 -12.81 -13.15 3.73
C SER A 35 -11.47 -12.43 3.86
N VAL A 36 -10.38 -13.19 3.89
CA VAL A 36 -9.02 -12.65 3.96
C VAL A 36 -8.19 -13.22 2.83
N THR A 37 -7.68 -12.35 1.97
CA THR A 37 -6.69 -12.69 0.95
C THR A 37 -5.35 -12.08 1.30
N LYS A 38 -4.31 -12.92 1.35
CA LYS A 38 -2.94 -12.48 1.61
C LYS A 38 -2.19 -12.31 0.30
N CYS A 39 -1.63 -11.12 0.08
CA CYS A 39 -0.82 -10.81 -1.08
C CYS A 39 0.57 -10.32 -0.68
N SER A 40 1.46 -10.28 -1.68
CA SER A 40 2.79 -9.70 -1.55
C SER A 40 3.14 -8.88 -2.78
N TYR A 41 3.82 -7.76 -2.55
CA TYR A 41 4.36 -6.90 -3.59
C TYR A 41 5.90 -6.89 -3.49
N PRO A 42 6.64 -7.13 -4.57
CA PRO A 42 8.10 -7.08 -4.55
C PRO A 42 8.57 -5.61 -4.49
N GLY A 43 9.51 -5.32 -3.59
CA GLY A 43 9.93 -3.95 -3.28
C GLY A 43 9.37 -3.44 -1.94
N THR A 44 9.74 -2.23 -1.55
CA THR A 44 9.49 -1.73 -0.19
C THR A 44 8.63 -0.48 -0.11
N SER A 45 8.17 0.05 -1.25
CA SER A 45 7.31 1.22 -1.31
C SER A 45 5.87 0.84 -0.98
N LEU A 46 5.33 1.38 0.12
CA LEU A 46 3.92 1.19 0.50
C LEU A 46 2.98 1.90 -0.49
N VAL A 47 3.44 2.99 -1.12
CA VAL A 47 2.68 3.73 -2.13
C VAL A 47 2.53 2.90 -3.40
N ASP A 48 3.63 2.31 -3.89
CA ASP A 48 3.60 1.50 -5.11
C ASP A 48 2.82 0.20 -4.89
N ALA A 49 2.99 -0.40 -3.71
CA ALA A 49 2.22 -1.59 -3.32
C ALA A 49 0.72 -1.28 -3.28
N TYR A 50 0.31 -0.13 -2.73
CA TYR A 50 -1.09 0.29 -2.74
C TYR A 50 -1.61 0.55 -4.15
N ALA A 51 -0.83 1.19 -5.01
CA ALA A 51 -1.17 1.38 -6.42
C ALA A 51 -1.37 0.03 -7.15
N ALA A 52 -0.52 -0.97 -6.87
CA ALA A 52 -0.66 -2.31 -7.43
C ALA A 52 -1.93 -3.02 -6.94
N VAL A 53 -2.30 -2.86 -5.66
CA VAL A 53 -3.57 -3.38 -5.10
C VAL A 53 -4.77 -2.76 -5.82
N ARG A 54 -4.75 -1.43 -6.03
CA ARG A 54 -5.80 -0.72 -6.78
C ARG A 54 -5.90 -1.21 -8.22
N ALA A 55 -4.77 -1.32 -8.92
CA ALA A 55 -4.72 -1.79 -10.31
C ALA A 55 -5.23 -3.23 -10.46
N ALA A 56 -5.12 -4.05 -9.42
CA ALA A 56 -5.69 -5.40 -9.36
C ALA A 56 -7.18 -5.44 -8.98
N GLY A 57 -7.83 -4.30 -8.71
CA GLY A 57 -9.26 -4.23 -8.39
C GLY A 57 -9.59 -4.59 -6.93
N HIS A 58 -8.62 -4.59 -6.02
CA HIS A 58 -8.81 -4.97 -4.61
C HIS A 58 -9.12 -3.76 -3.69
N THR A 59 -9.70 -2.69 -4.24
CA THR A 59 -10.14 -1.51 -3.48
C THR A 59 -11.52 -1.06 -3.96
N THR A 60 -12.29 -0.45 -3.09
CA THR A 60 -13.55 0.20 -3.45
C THR A 60 -13.32 1.54 -4.17
N ASN A 61 -14.38 2.08 -4.77
CA ASN A 61 -14.36 3.40 -5.40
C ASN A 61 -14.24 4.56 -4.38
N HIS A 62 -14.58 4.33 -3.11
CA HIS A 62 -14.50 5.36 -2.08
C HIS A 62 -13.07 5.48 -1.49
N MET A 63 -12.26 4.43 -1.58
CA MET A 63 -10.87 4.44 -1.15
C MET A 63 -10.02 5.44 -1.97
N PRO A 64 -9.02 6.10 -1.34
CA PRO A 64 -8.23 7.14 -1.98
C PRO A 64 -7.43 6.60 -3.17
N GLN A 65 -7.30 7.38 -4.25
CA GLN A 65 -6.59 6.93 -5.46
C GLN A 65 -5.09 6.70 -5.22
N THR A 66 -4.51 7.48 -4.32
CA THR A 66 -3.12 7.35 -3.88
C THR A 66 -3.10 7.23 -2.36
N LEU A 67 -2.03 6.65 -1.82
CA LEU A 67 -1.90 6.50 -0.38
C LEU A 67 -1.64 7.88 0.26
N PRO A 68 -2.52 8.39 1.15
CA PRO A 68 -2.29 9.67 1.81
C PRO A 68 -1.02 9.63 2.67
N ALA A 69 -0.27 10.74 2.70
CA ALA A 69 0.98 10.84 3.46
C ALA A 69 0.78 10.82 4.99
N ASN A 70 -0.44 11.07 5.47
CA ASN A 70 -0.80 11.15 6.88
C ASN A 70 -2.07 10.36 7.17
N ASN A 71 -2.41 10.23 8.45
CA ASN A 71 -3.68 9.66 8.86
C ASN A 71 -4.84 10.53 8.35
N THR A 72 -5.86 9.90 7.81
CA THR A 72 -7.05 10.58 7.30
C THR A 72 -8.31 9.82 7.69
N LYS A 73 -9.40 10.55 7.86
CA LYS A 73 -10.75 10.00 7.98
C LYS A 73 -11.67 10.87 7.13
N ARG A 74 -12.32 10.26 6.14
CA ARG A 74 -13.29 10.91 5.26
C ARG A 74 -14.62 10.19 5.38
N ARG A 75 -15.64 10.88 5.90
CA ARG A 75 -17.01 10.36 5.91
C ARG A 75 -17.56 10.37 4.49
N ILE A 76 -18.24 9.29 4.12
CA ILE A 76 -19.01 9.18 2.87
C ILE A 76 -20.48 9.48 3.17
N ASP A 77 -21.00 8.89 4.24
CA ASP A 77 -22.34 9.12 4.80
C ASP A 77 -22.32 8.96 6.33
N GLU A 78 -23.48 8.75 6.95
CA GLU A 78 -23.61 8.63 8.42
C GLU A 78 -22.96 7.37 8.98
N GLU A 79 -22.99 6.27 8.23
CA GLU A 79 -22.55 4.93 8.66
C GLU A 79 -21.19 4.54 8.05
N THR A 80 -20.80 5.19 6.94
CA THR A 80 -19.62 4.81 6.15
C THR A 80 -18.53 5.87 6.22
N ALA A 81 -17.31 5.44 6.56
CA ALA A 81 -16.12 6.28 6.49
C ALA A 81 -14.93 5.54 5.90
N VAL A 82 -14.15 6.25 5.08
CA VAL A 82 -12.85 5.78 4.63
C VAL A 82 -11.77 6.32 5.54
N VAL A 83 -10.97 5.42 6.10
CA VAL A 83 -9.97 5.73 7.11
C VAL A 83 -8.61 5.19 6.68
N THR A 84 -7.62 6.09 6.60
CA THR A 84 -6.21 5.73 6.46
C THR A 84 -5.51 5.89 7.81
N LYS A 85 -4.94 4.80 8.33
CA LYS A 85 -4.19 4.78 9.59
C LYS A 85 -2.77 4.26 9.36
N TRP A 86 -1.79 5.14 9.51
CA TRP A 86 -0.38 4.82 9.60
C TRP A 86 0.00 4.35 11.00
N GLN A 87 0.80 3.29 11.07
CA GLN A 87 1.38 2.74 12.29
C GLN A 87 2.90 2.80 12.13
N GLY A 88 3.47 3.97 12.46
CA GLY A 88 4.83 4.31 12.11
C GLY A 88 5.04 4.41 10.59
N ARG A 89 6.29 4.26 10.14
CA ARG A 89 6.65 4.41 8.71
C ARG A 89 6.44 3.14 7.88
N GLN A 90 6.20 1.99 8.53
CA GLN A 90 6.29 0.68 7.90
C GLN A 90 4.94 -0.03 7.73
N LYS A 91 3.85 0.53 8.29
CA LYS A 91 2.53 -0.09 8.21
C LYS A 91 1.46 0.95 8.00
N VAL A 92 0.51 0.64 7.14
CA VAL A 92 -0.67 1.47 6.87
C VAL A 92 -1.87 0.57 6.64
N SER A 93 -3.05 0.99 7.10
CA SER A 93 -4.32 0.39 6.76
C SER A 93 -5.21 1.42 6.10
N VAL A 94 -5.86 1.05 4.99
CA VAL A 94 -6.88 1.82 4.30
C VAL A 94 -8.17 1.02 4.37
N CYS A 95 -9.12 1.49 5.16
CA CYS A 95 -10.37 0.79 5.44
C CYS A 95 -11.56 1.65 5.04
N GLU A 96 -12.54 1.04 4.39
CA GLU A 96 -13.92 1.54 4.36
C GLU A 96 -14.66 0.88 5.53
N GLU A 97 -14.75 1.63 6.63
CA GLU A 97 -15.45 1.22 7.84
C GLU A 97 -16.96 1.42 7.57
N SER A 98 -17.70 0.32 7.44
CA SER A 98 -19.16 0.22 7.31
C SER A 98 -19.63 -1.14 7.87
N ASN A 99 -20.92 -1.50 7.75
CA ASN A 99 -21.42 -2.84 8.09
C ASN A 99 -20.73 -3.98 7.30
N ALA A 100 -20.09 -3.65 6.17
CA ALA A 100 -19.21 -4.53 5.43
C ALA A 100 -17.80 -3.91 5.40
N GLU A 101 -16.94 -4.25 6.38
CA GLU A 101 -15.60 -3.70 6.44
C GLU A 101 -14.73 -4.20 5.28
N TYR A 102 -14.36 -3.29 4.37
CA TYR A 102 -13.34 -3.55 3.35
C TYR A 102 -12.04 -2.88 3.77
N CYS A 103 -10.98 -3.66 3.95
CA CYS A 103 -9.68 -3.14 4.38
C CYS A 103 -8.52 -3.64 3.54
N VAL A 104 -7.60 -2.74 3.23
CA VAL A 104 -6.26 -3.06 2.70
C VAL A 104 -5.24 -2.71 3.78
N ILE A 105 -4.55 -3.72 4.30
CA ILE A 105 -3.45 -3.53 5.26
C ILE A 105 -2.14 -3.82 4.57
N LEU A 106 -1.23 -2.84 4.54
CA LEU A 106 0.10 -2.96 3.97
C LEU A 106 1.15 -2.90 5.09
N LYS A 107 2.08 -3.84 5.07
CA LYS A 107 3.21 -3.90 6.01
C LYS A 107 4.51 -4.11 5.25
N GLN A 108 5.38 -3.11 5.31
CA GLN A 108 6.73 -3.19 4.77
C GLN A 108 7.52 -4.27 5.54
N SER A 109 8.23 -5.09 4.79
CA SER A 109 9.15 -6.10 5.27
C SER A 109 10.43 -6.06 4.42
N LYS A 110 11.47 -6.79 4.81
CA LYS A 110 12.75 -6.76 4.08
C LYS A 110 12.53 -7.25 2.63
N GLY A 111 12.68 -6.35 1.67
CA GLY A 111 12.58 -6.60 0.23
C GLY A 111 11.17 -6.81 -0.34
N ARG A 112 10.11 -6.68 0.47
CA ARG A 112 8.72 -6.86 0.02
C ARG A 112 7.73 -6.07 0.88
N VAL A 113 6.53 -5.84 0.38
CA VAL A 113 5.37 -5.41 1.18
C VAL A 113 4.42 -6.59 1.31
N ALA A 114 4.10 -6.98 2.55
CA ALA A 114 3.03 -7.93 2.85
C ALA A 114 1.69 -7.18 2.87
N ILE A 115 0.67 -7.76 2.25
CA ILE A 115 -0.64 -7.14 2.05
C ILE A 115 -1.70 -8.11 2.55
N GLU A 116 -2.63 -7.61 3.36
CA GLU A 116 -3.84 -8.34 3.75
C GLU A 116 -5.05 -7.57 3.23
N LEU A 117 -5.89 -8.27 2.49
CA LEU A 117 -7.13 -7.78 1.92
C LEU A 117 -8.28 -8.40 2.70
N PHE A 118 -9.11 -7.57 3.31
CA PHE A 118 -10.32 -7.99 4.02
C PHE A 118 -11.53 -7.55 3.20
N GLY A 119 -12.47 -8.47 3.05
CA GLY A 119 -13.79 -8.19 2.52
C GLY A 119 -14.86 -8.94 3.32
N THR A 120 -16.12 -8.59 3.08
CA THR A 120 -17.22 -9.39 3.59
C THR A 120 -17.29 -10.72 2.84
N SER A 121 -17.47 -11.80 3.59
CA SER A 121 -17.86 -13.08 2.98
C SER A 121 -19.23 -12.89 2.33
N PRO A 122 -19.45 -13.43 1.11
CA PRO A 122 -20.78 -13.43 0.49
C PRO A 122 -21.83 -14.11 1.37
#